data_AF-A7AWB8-F1
#
_entry.id   AF-A7AWB8-F1
#
_cell.length_a   1.000
_cell.length_b   1.000
_cell.length_c   1.000
_cell.angle_alpha   90.00
_cell.angle_beta   90.00
_cell.angle_gamma   90.00
#
_symmetry.space_group_name_H-M   'P 1'
#
loop_
_entity.id
_entity.type
_entity.pdbx_description
1 polymer ?
#
loop_
_entity_poly.entity_id
_entity_poly.type
_entity_poly.pdbx_seq_one_letter_code
_entity_poly.pdbx_strand_id
1 'polypeptide(L)'
;MGHDHGGTDSLGSGNSEDYSHGLQLSGVYWETGHRTYVPFWSKLVVKFTPKIIDDQLRRLLGHALPVAYEPFVFYGHSGYFRSYLGDPDVSTVHALRRRTNFSFYPTGGRTLGQLESKLQSLGDYHHELHEKVFREVLHSAKQLDMSR
;
A
#
# COMPACT_ATOMS: atom_id res chain seq x y z
N MET A 1 15.86 20.03 -49.65
CA MET A 1 17.22 19.69 -49.17
C MET A 1 17.17 19.69 -47.65
N GLY A 2 17.57 18.58 -47.02
CA GLY A 2 17.44 18.34 -45.59
C GLY A 2 16.75 17.01 -45.30
N HIS A 3 17.41 15.91 -45.68
CA HIS A 3 17.13 14.57 -45.16
C HIS A 3 17.57 14.53 -43.69
N ASP A 4 16.77 13.92 -42.83
CA ASP A 4 17.37 13.06 -41.82
C ASP A 4 16.49 11.82 -41.55
N HIS A 5 17.12 10.66 -41.68
CA HIS A 5 16.59 9.36 -41.36
C HIS A 5 17.05 9.02 -39.94
N GLY A 6 16.12 8.82 -39.02
CA GLY A 6 16.44 8.40 -37.66
C GLY A 6 15.36 7.50 -37.12
N GLY A 7 15.44 6.22 -37.46
CA GLY A 7 14.63 5.19 -36.83
C GLY A 7 14.97 5.09 -35.34
N THR A 8 13.95 5.22 -34.52
CA THR A 8 13.81 4.44 -33.29
C THR A 8 12.33 4.15 -33.16
N ASP A 9 11.99 2.86 -33.23
CA ASP A 9 10.74 2.32 -32.71
C ASP A 9 10.64 2.70 -31.23
N SER A 10 10.16 3.91 -30.98
CA SER A 10 9.70 4.30 -29.66
C SER A 10 8.40 3.53 -29.46
N LEU A 11 8.53 2.33 -28.88
CA LEU A 11 7.46 1.71 -28.10
C LEU A 11 7.19 2.62 -26.90
N GLY A 12 6.63 3.79 -27.18
CA GLY A 12 6.02 4.66 -26.20
C GLY A 12 4.84 3.88 -25.66
N SER A 13 5.02 3.29 -24.49
CA SER A 13 3.92 2.87 -23.61
C SER A 13 2.84 3.95 -23.68
N GLY A 14 1.65 3.58 -24.16
CA GLY A 14 0.48 4.44 -24.31
C GLY A 14 -0.09 4.92 -22.98
N ASN A 15 0.76 5.53 -22.15
CA ASN A 15 0.43 6.15 -20.87
C ASN A 15 0.48 7.68 -21.00
N SER A 16 0.03 8.22 -22.14
CA SER A 16 -0.25 9.64 -22.33
C SER A 16 -1.71 9.85 -22.69
N GLU A 17 -2.61 9.18 -21.98
CA GLU A 17 -4.00 9.62 -21.93
C GLU A 17 -4.07 10.82 -20.97
N ASP A 18 -4.27 12.01 -21.54
CA ASP A 18 -4.48 13.26 -20.81
C ASP A 18 -5.86 13.20 -20.11
N TYR A 19 -5.95 12.51 -18.97
CA TYR A 19 -7.18 12.34 -18.18
C TYR A 19 -7.64 13.61 -17.46
N SER A 20 -6.91 14.71 -17.59
CA SER A 20 -7.19 15.99 -16.92
C SER A 20 -8.46 16.69 -17.45
N HIS A 21 -8.92 16.35 -18.66
CA HIS A 21 -10.06 16.97 -19.34
C HIS A 21 -11.02 15.94 -19.97
N GLY A 22 -11.43 14.93 -19.21
CA GLY A 22 -12.40 13.93 -19.67
C GLY A 22 -13.75 14.55 -20.08
N LEU A 23 -14.30 14.10 -21.20
CA LEU A 23 -15.65 14.48 -21.66
C LEU A 23 -16.73 13.95 -20.70
N GLN A 24 -17.87 14.65 -20.59
CA GLN A 24 -19.01 14.13 -19.85
C GLN A 24 -19.62 12.93 -20.59
N LEU A 25 -19.40 11.72 -20.06
CA LEU A 25 -19.86 10.46 -20.67
C LEU A 25 -21.31 10.10 -20.32
N SER A 26 -21.84 10.66 -19.23
CA SER A 26 -23.17 10.30 -18.68
C SER A 26 -24.03 11.52 -18.40
N GLY A 27 -25.35 11.35 -18.47
CA GLY A 27 -26.31 12.39 -18.10
C GLY A 27 -26.30 12.71 -16.61
N VAL A 28 -26.41 13.99 -16.25
CA VAL A 28 -26.59 14.47 -14.87
C VAL A 28 -28.04 14.92 -14.72
N TYR A 29 -28.82 14.26 -13.87
CA TYR A 29 -30.24 14.55 -13.66
C TYR A 29 -30.62 14.52 -12.18
N TRP A 30 -31.79 15.09 -11.86
CA TRP A 30 -32.39 15.04 -10.53
C TRP A 30 -33.78 14.40 -10.64
N GLU A 31 -34.03 13.37 -9.83
CA GLU A 31 -35.28 12.62 -9.90
C GLU A 31 -36.46 13.37 -9.26
N THR A 32 -37.65 13.09 -9.79
CA THR A 32 -38.90 13.62 -9.25
C THR A 32 -39.12 13.09 -7.84
N GLY A 33 -39.25 13.99 -6.87
CA GLY A 33 -39.48 13.64 -5.46
C GLY A 33 -38.22 13.63 -4.58
N HIS A 34 -37.02 13.76 -5.15
CA HIS A 34 -35.80 13.94 -4.34
C HIS A 34 -35.74 15.30 -3.66
N ARG A 35 -35.44 15.30 -2.35
CA ARG A 35 -35.31 16.51 -1.52
C ARG A 35 -33.86 17.00 -1.51
N THR A 36 -33.67 18.32 -1.65
CA THR A 36 -32.33 18.93 -1.70
C THR A 36 -31.80 19.33 -0.31
N TYR A 37 -32.68 19.53 0.69
CA TYR A 37 -32.32 19.99 2.05
C TYR A 37 -31.54 21.31 2.13
N VAL A 38 -31.58 22.11 1.07
CA VAL A 38 -30.92 23.42 1.00
C VAL A 38 -31.96 24.54 1.05
N PRO A 39 -32.01 25.36 2.10
CA PRO A 39 -32.93 26.49 2.18
C PRO A 39 -32.51 27.67 1.27
N PHE A 40 -33.42 28.63 1.06
CA PHE A 40 -33.17 29.77 0.17
C PHE A 40 -32.03 30.69 0.65
N TRP A 41 -31.76 30.73 1.96
CA TRP A 41 -30.67 31.51 2.56
C TRP A 41 -29.36 30.72 2.74
N SER A 42 -29.26 29.51 2.18
CA SER A 42 -28.07 28.65 2.31
C SER A 42 -26.76 29.35 1.95
N LYS A 43 -26.77 30.27 0.98
CA LYS A 43 -25.60 31.07 0.59
C LYS A 43 -25.14 32.07 1.65
N LEU A 44 -26.02 32.45 2.58
CA LEU A 44 -25.70 33.33 3.70
C LEU A 44 -25.13 32.56 4.89
N VAL A 45 -25.33 31.24 4.94
CA VAL A 45 -24.83 30.39 6.02
C VAL A 45 -23.38 30.01 5.72
N VAL A 46 -22.46 30.50 6.55
CA VAL A 46 -21.04 30.16 6.46
C VAL A 46 -20.72 29.09 7.50
N LYS A 47 -19.81 28.17 7.16
CA LYS A 47 -19.30 27.17 8.10
C LYS A 47 -18.50 27.88 9.21
N PHE A 48 -18.81 27.53 10.46
CA PHE A 48 -18.12 28.05 11.65
C PHE A 48 -17.54 26.89 12.46
N THR A 49 -16.36 27.10 13.04
CA THR A 49 -15.74 26.16 13.98
C THR A 49 -15.31 26.90 15.24
N PRO A 50 -15.71 26.44 16.45
CA PRO A 50 -15.31 27.08 17.70
C PRO A 50 -13.86 26.78 18.07
N LYS A 51 -13.20 25.80 17.40
CA LYS A 51 -11.87 25.29 17.75
C LYS A 51 -10.83 26.39 17.94
N ILE A 52 -10.82 27.40 17.06
CA ILE A 52 -9.83 28.49 17.15
C ILE A 52 -10.05 29.33 18.42
N ILE A 53 -11.29 29.64 18.75
CA ILE A 53 -11.64 30.41 19.95
C ILE A 53 -11.30 29.57 21.19
N ASP A 54 -11.66 28.30 21.19
CA ASP A 54 -11.37 27.38 22.28
C ASP A 54 -9.85 27.25 22.51
N ASP A 55 -9.05 27.13 21.45
CA ASP A 55 -7.59 27.02 21.55
C ASP A 55 -6.95 28.34 22.03
N GLN A 56 -7.49 29.49 21.65
CA GLN A 56 -7.07 30.79 22.18
C GLN A 56 -7.41 30.93 23.67
N LEU A 57 -8.64 30.56 24.07
CA LEU A 57 -9.06 30.60 25.47
C LEU A 57 -8.26 29.63 26.33
N ARG A 58 -7.98 28.42 25.84
CA ARG A 58 -7.12 27.45 26.55
C ARG A 58 -5.73 28.02 26.81
N ARG A 59 -5.13 28.68 25.81
CA ARG A 59 -3.82 29.33 25.95
C ARG A 59 -3.87 30.50 26.94
N LEU A 60 -4.94 31.29 26.92
CA LEU A 60 -5.08 32.47 27.79
C LEU A 60 -5.37 32.09 29.25
N LEU A 61 -6.23 31.10 29.47
CA LEU A 61 -6.65 30.64 30.80
C LEU A 61 -5.66 29.66 31.43
N GLY A 62 -4.58 29.28 30.72
CA GLY A 62 -3.58 28.35 31.22
C GLY A 62 -4.11 26.92 31.40
N HIS A 63 -5.10 26.52 30.61
CA HIS A 63 -5.61 25.15 30.64
C HIS A 63 -4.57 24.15 30.12
N ALA A 64 -4.75 22.88 30.50
CA ALA A 64 -3.88 21.80 30.04
C ALA A 64 -3.87 21.72 28.51
N LEU A 65 -2.68 21.83 27.93
CA LEU A 65 -2.46 21.66 26.50
C LEU A 65 -2.50 20.17 26.13
N PRO A 66 -2.92 19.82 24.92
CA PRO A 66 -2.90 18.43 24.50
C PRO A 66 -1.46 17.94 24.32
N VAL A 67 -1.25 16.63 24.55
CA VAL A 67 0.06 15.95 24.40
C VAL A 67 0.64 16.11 22.99
N ALA A 68 -0.18 16.47 22.00
CA ALA A 68 0.27 16.78 20.66
C ALA A 68 1.26 17.95 20.58
N TYR A 69 1.28 18.88 21.55
CA TYR A 69 2.24 19.98 21.62
C TYR A 69 3.64 19.51 22.04
N GLU A 70 3.75 18.30 22.58
CA GLU A 70 5.02 17.69 22.90
C GLU A 70 5.58 16.94 21.68
N PRO A 71 6.80 17.25 21.23
CA PRO A 71 7.40 16.59 20.07
C PRO A 71 7.73 15.12 20.30
N PHE A 72 8.02 14.73 21.54
CA PHE A 72 8.31 13.35 21.87
C PHE A 72 7.01 12.58 22.13
N VAL A 73 6.96 11.30 21.76
CA VAL A 73 5.77 10.47 21.94
C VAL A 73 6.07 9.36 22.94
N PHE A 74 5.43 9.44 24.10
CA PHE A 74 5.58 8.46 25.18
C PHE A 74 4.84 7.13 24.97
N TYR A 75 4.00 7.03 23.94
CA TYR A 75 3.23 5.83 23.66
C TYR A 75 4.05 4.84 22.82
N GLY A 76 4.41 3.70 23.41
CA GLY A 76 5.07 2.57 22.74
C GLY A 76 6.38 2.11 23.41
N HIS A 77 6.94 1.02 22.90
CA HIS A 77 8.19 0.43 23.41
C HIS A 77 9.46 1.03 22.76
N SER A 78 9.30 1.99 21.84
CA SER A 78 10.39 2.62 21.11
C SER A 78 10.17 4.12 21.04
N GLY A 79 11.25 4.90 20.95
CA GLY A 79 11.16 6.35 20.81
C GLY A 79 10.62 6.76 19.45
N TYR A 80 9.62 7.64 19.46
CA TYR A 80 9.07 8.29 18.29
C TYR A 80 9.08 9.81 18.47
N PHE A 81 9.17 10.53 17.34
CA PHE A 81 9.07 11.99 17.28
C PHE A 81 7.95 12.43 16.36
N ARG A 82 7.26 13.51 16.72
CA ARG A 82 6.28 14.20 15.89
C ARG A 82 6.97 15.16 14.92
N SER A 83 6.59 15.10 13.66
CA SER A 83 6.86 16.11 12.64
C SER A 83 5.62 16.97 12.47
N TYR A 84 5.75 18.28 12.60
CA TYR A 84 4.64 19.23 12.53
C TYR A 84 4.58 19.91 11.17
N LEU A 85 3.38 20.01 10.61
CA LEU A 85 3.12 20.74 9.37
C LEU A 85 2.55 22.12 9.67
N GLY A 86 3.38 23.00 10.23
CA GLY A 86 3.02 24.38 10.55
C GLY A 86 2.10 24.57 11.77
N ASP A 87 1.41 23.52 12.22
CA ASP A 87 0.53 23.55 13.39
C ASP A 87 0.70 22.28 14.25
N PRO A 88 0.78 22.38 15.61
CA PRO A 88 0.78 21.25 16.53
C PRO A 88 -0.38 20.26 16.34
N ASP A 89 -1.54 20.73 15.86
CA ASP A 89 -2.71 19.90 15.60
C ASP A 89 -2.53 18.97 14.39
N VAL A 90 -1.59 19.29 13.48
CA VAL A 90 -1.30 18.51 12.28
C VAL A 90 0.11 17.95 12.40
N SER A 91 0.20 16.74 12.95
CA SER A 91 1.49 16.04 13.13
C SER A 91 1.48 14.60 12.63
N THR A 92 2.61 14.18 12.10
CA THR A 92 2.91 12.78 11.76
C THR A 92 3.98 12.23 12.69
N VAL A 93 3.88 10.96 13.06
CA VAL A 93 4.80 10.33 14.02
C VAL A 93 5.83 9.49 13.26
N HIS A 94 7.11 9.70 13.56
CA HIS A 94 8.23 8.98 12.95
C HIS A 94 9.03 8.23 14.01
N ALA A 95 9.39 6.99 13.69
CA ALA A 95 10.23 6.17 14.56
C ALA A 95 11.67 6.67 14.50
N LEU A 96 12.28 6.91 15.67
CA LEU A 96 13.72 7.21 15.74
C LEU A 96 14.56 5.96 15.53
N ARG A 97 14.06 4.82 16.01
CA ARG A 97 14.81 3.57 15.98
C ARG A 97 14.77 3.00 14.57
N ARG A 98 15.94 2.91 13.94
CA ARG A 98 16.14 2.07 12.75
C ARG A 98 16.03 0.60 13.16
N ARG A 99 15.04 -0.10 12.61
CA ARG A 99 14.86 -1.55 12.86
C ARG A 99 15.96 -2.33 12.14
N THR A 100 16.85 -2.95 12.91
CA THR A 100 17.82 -3.91 12.41
C THR A 100 17.16 -5.28 12.34
N ASN A 101 16.99 -5.81 11.13
CA ASN A 101 16.51 -7.17 10.92
C ASN A 101 17.72 -8.08 10.69
N PHE A 102 17.71 -9.24 11.33
CA PHE A 102 18.75 -10.26 11.14
C PHE A 102 18.17 -11.38 10.30
N SER A 103 19.00 -11.91 9.41
CA SER A 103 18.66 -13.06 8.57
C SER A 103 19.78 -14.07 8.70
N PHE A 104 19.44 -15.26 9.21
CA PHE A 104 20.37 -16.38 9.34
C PHE A 104 20.32 -17.29 8.10
N TYR A 105 20.15 -16.70 6.92
CA TYR A 105 20.18 -17.43 5.65
C TYR A 105 21.53 -17.21 4.96
N PRO A 106 22.16 -18.28 4.43
CA PRO A 106 23.38 -18.12 3.65
C PRO A 106 23.09 -17.34 2.36
N THR A 107 23.95 -16.37 2.06
CA THR A 107 23.86 -15.60 0.80
C THR A 107 24.26 -16.46 -0.40
N GLY A 108 23.57 -16.31 -1.53
CA GLY A 108 23.94 -16.98 -2.79
C GLY A 108 23.51 -18.46 -2.93
N GLY A 109 22.74 -18.99 -1.97
CA GLY A 109 22.37 -20.41 -1.98
C GLY A 109 21.30 -20.83 -3.00
N ARG A 110 20.46 -19.90 -3.49
CA ARG A 110 19.37 -20.17 -4.45
C ARG A 110 19.05 -18.96 -5.30
N THR A 111 18.76 -19.18 -6.58
CA THR A 111 18.19 -18.18 -7.49
C THR A 111 16.66 -18.23 -7.44
N LEU A 112 15.98 -17.12 -7.74
CA LEU A 112 14.51 -17.05 -7.73
C LEU A 112 13.86 -18.11 -8.64
N GLY A 113 14.42 -18.36 -9.84
CA GLY A 113 13.92 -19.39 -10.75
C GLY A 113 14.10 -20.83 -10.23
N GLN A 114 15.18 -21.10 -9.49
CA GLN A 114 15.36 -22.39 -8.81
C GLN A 114 14.43 -22.54 -7.60
N LEU A 115 14.04 -21.44 -6.96
CA LEU A 115 13.07 -21.46 -5.87
C LEU A 115 11.65 -21.67 -6.41
N GLU A 116 11.30 -21.03 -7.54
CA GLU A 116 10.02 -21.17 -8.22
C GLU A 116 9.81 -22.58 -8.75
N SER A 117 10.80 -23.14 -9.48
CA SER A 117 10.73 -24.54 -9.93
C SER A 117 10.69 -25.52 -8.76
N LYS A 118 11.39 -25.22 -7.67
CA LYS A 118 11.36 -26.04 -6.46
C LYS A 118 10.05 -25.89 -5.69
N LEU A 119 9.42 -24.72 -5.66
CA LEU A 119 8.11 -24.47 -5.07
C LEU A 119 6.99 -25.08 -5.90
N GLN A 120 7.09 -25.07 -7.24
CA GLN A 120 6.23 -25.84 -8.14
C GLN A 120 6.39 -27.33 -7.86
N SER A 121 7.64 -27.82 -7.84
CA SER A 121 7.92 -29.21 -7.50
C SER A 121 7.48 -29.59 -6.09
N LEU A 122 7.51 -28.66 -5.11
CA LEU A 122 7.10 -28.82 -3.72
C LEU A 122 5.58 -28.74 -3.54
N GLY A 123 4.91 -27.90 -4.33
CA GLY A 123 3.46 -27.89 -4.50
C GLY A 123 2.97 -29.21 -5.10
N ASP A 124 3.77 -29.79 -6.00
CA ASP A 124 3.61 -31.16 -6.50
C ASP A 124 4.14 -32.23 -5.52
N TYR A 125 4.91 -31.84 -4.48
CA TYR A 125 5.54 -32.73 -3.48
C TYR A 125 4.72 -32.86 -2.19
N HIS A 126 3.49 -32.36 -2.16
CA HIS A 126 2.49 -32.77 -1.17
C HIS A 126 2.08 -34.26 -1.30
N HIS A 127 2.91 -35.08 -1.94
CA HIS A 127 2.93 -36.51 -1.78
C HIS A 127 3.67 -36.85 -0.48
N GLU A 128 2.88 -37.23 0.52
CA GLU A 128 3.36 -37.77 1.78
C GLU A 128 4.37 -38.91 1.55
N LEU A 129 5.22 -39.16 2.55
CA LEU A 129 6.34 -40.11 2.47
C LEU A 129 5.90 -41.51 1.99
N HIS A 130 4.66 -41.90 2.29
CA HIS A 130 4.06 -43.15 1.84
C HIS A 130 3.90 -43.24 0.32
N GLU A 131 3.60 -42.13 -0.36
CA GLU A 131 3.34 -42.14 -1.80
C GLU A 131 4.64 -42.21 -2.61
N LYS A 132 5.74 -41.67 -2.08
CA LYS A 132 7.07 -41.82 -2.71
C LYS A 132 7.57 -43.25 -2.61
N VAL A 133 7.43 -43.86 -1.44
CA VAL A 133 7.77 -45.28 -1.23
C VAL A 133 6.93 -46.17 -2.15
N PHE A 134 5.62 -45.88 -2.27
CA PHE A 134 4.75 -46.63 -3.18
C PHE A 134 5.17 -46.50 -4.66
N ARG A 135 5.54 -45.30 -5.12
CA ARG A 135 6.05 -45.10 -6.49
C ARG A 135 7.37 -45.82 -6.74
N GLU A 136 8.28 -45.85 -5.77
CA GLU A 136 9.54 -46.61 -5.88
C GLU A 136 9.29 -48.11 -5.99
N VAL A 137 8.36 -48.65 -5.19
CA VAL A 137 7.97 -50.07 -5.25
C VAL A 137 7.37 -50.42 -6.61
N LEU A 138 6.47 -49.60 -7.13
CA LEU A 138 5.88 -49.80 -8.47
C LEU A 138 6.93 -49.70 -9.59
N HIS A 139 7.88 -48.77 -9.46
CA HIS A 139 8.96 -48.63 -10.43
C HIS A 139 9.89 -49.86 -10.41
N SER A 140 10.23 -50.36 -9.22
CA SER A 140 11.03 -51.58 -9.06
C SER A 140 10.32 -52.82 -9.62
N ALA A 141 9.00 -52.96 -9.38
CA ALA A 141 8.21 -54.06 -9.92
C ALA A 141 8.16 -54.03 -11.45
N LYS A 142 7.93 -52.84 -12.03
CA LYS A 142 7.93 -52.64 -13.48
C LYS A 142 9.28 -52.96 -14.13
N GLN A 143 10.39 -52.61 -13.47
CA GLN A 143 11.74 -52.94 -13.96
C GLN A 143 11.99 -54.45 -13.96
N LEU A 144 11.53 -55.16 -12.93
CA LEU A 144 11.62 -56.61 -12.87
C LEU A 144 10.79 -57.28 -13.97
N ASP A 145 9.57 -56.80 -14.21
CA ASP A 145 8.70 -57.31 -15.28
C ASP A 145 9.28 -57.06 -16.68
N MET A 146 9.96 -55.92 -16.90
CA MET A 146 10.60 -55.58 -18.18
C MET A 146 11.97 -56.27 -18.38
N SER A 147 12.50 -56.93 -17.34
CA SER A 147 13.79 -57.64 -17.37
C SER A 147 13.64 -59.15 -17.61
N ARG A 148 12.40 -59.64 -17.77
CA ARG A 148 12.07 -60.98 -18.26
C ARG A 148 11.78 -60.96 -19.75
#